data_AF-A0A7V5DSH2-F1
#
_entry.id   AF-A0A7V5DSH2-F1
#
_cell.length_a   1.000
_cell.length_b   1.000
_cell.length_c   1.000
_cell.angle_alpha   90.00
_cell.angle_beta   90.00
_cell.angle_gamma   90.00
#
_symmetry.space_group_name_H-M   'P 1'
#
loop_
_entity.id
_entity.type
_entity.pdbx_description
1 polymer ?
#
loop_
_entity_poly.entity_id
_entity_poly.type
_entity_poly.pdbx_seq_one_letter_code
_entity_poly.pdbx_strand_id
1 'polypeptide(L)'
;MEKEARLIEIRDRSGGLIFSIVIVEKSFKDISNEEKANPPEKGEEKPKNQDALMTDAQKRYLFRILADQGKEGEEAHDYLKKLFSVNSLKEVTKLEASQTIERLLSKEGIER
;
A
#
# COMPACT_ATOMS: atom_id res chain seq x y z
N MET A 1 4.67 24.14 -1.86
CA MET A 1 5.51 23.67 -2.98
C MET A 1 4.65 22.79 -3.84
N GLU A 2 4.33 23.23 -5.05
CA GLU A 2 3.62 22.41 -6.04
C GLU A 2 4.47 21.19 -6.37
N LYS A 3 3.89 19.99 -6.26
CA LYS A 3 4.56 18.76 -6.69
C LYS A 3 4.44 18.71 -8.21
N GLU A 4 5.57 18.65 -8.91
CA GLU A 4 5.57 18.53 -10.37
C GLU A 4 5.00 17.15 -10.76
N ALA A 5 3.81 17.16 -11.37
CA ALA A 5 3.25 15.99 -12.02
C ALA A 5 3.64 16.02 -13.50
N ARG A 6 4.21 14.91 -14.00
CA ARG A 6 4.52 14.75 -15.43
C ARG A 6 3.50 13.83 -16.08
N LEU A 7 2.79 14.35 -17.06
CA LEU A 7 1.88 13.58 -17.91
C LEU A 7 2.66 13.10 -19.14
N ILE A 8 2.67 11.79 -19.37
CA ILE A 8 3.21 11.20 -20.59
C ILE A 8 2.04 10.62 -21.38
N GLU A 9 1.84 11.12 -22.59
CA GLU A 9 0.85 10.61 -23.54
C GLU A 9 1.55 9.98 -24.74
N ILE A 10 1.10 8.79 -25.13
CA ILE A 10 1.48 8.16 -26.39
C ILE A 10 0.27 8.26 -27.31
N ARG A 11 0.46 8.90 -28.47
CA ARG A 11 -0.57 9.09 -29.48
C ARG A 11 -0.17 8.41 -30.79
N ASP A 12 -1.16 8.04 -31.59
CA ASP A 12 -0.94 7.55 -32.96
C ASP A 12 -0.63 8.71 -33.93
N ARG A 13 -0.41 8.37 -35.21
CA ARG A 13 -0.14 9.37 -36.27
C ARG A 13 -1.35 10.25 -36.62
N SER A 14 -2.56 9.82 -36.24
CA SER A 14 -3.79 10.61 -36.36
C SER A 14 -4.10 11.47 -35.13
N GLY A 15 -3.27 11.41 -34.08
CA GLY A 15 -3.45 12.13 -32.82
C GLY A 15 -4.34 11.42 -31.79
N GLY A 16 -4.79 10.19 -32.07
CA GLY A 16 -5.56 9.35 -31.17
C GLY A 16 -4.73 8.89 -29.97
N LEU A 17 -5.27 8.98 -28.76
CA LEU A 17 -4.58 8.60 -27.53
C LEU A 17 -4.51 7.07 -27.42
N ILE A 18 -3.29 6.53 -27.40
CA ILE A 18 -3.02 5.10 -27.21
C ILE A 18 -2.84 4.80 -25.72
N PHE A 19 -2.11 5.67 -25.01
CA PHE A 19 -1.73 5.44 -23.62
C PHE A 19 -1.45 6.76 -22.91
N SER A 20 -1.76 6.82 -21.62
CA SER A 20 -1.48 7.96 -20.75
C SER A 20 -1.05 7.51 -19.37
N ILE A 21 0.01 8.11 -18.83
CA ILE A 21 0.47 7.89 -17.46
C ILE A 21 0.84 9.22 -16.80
N VAL A 22 0.48 9.34 -15.52
CA VAL A 22 0.83 10.48 -14.67
C VAL A 22 1.89 10.04 -13.68
N ILE A 23 3.04 10.72 -13.69
CA ILE A 23 4.14 10.49 -12.77
C ILE A 23 4.15 11.63 -11.76
N VAL A 24 4.12 11.29 -10.47
CA VAL A 24 4.18 12.27 -9.38
C VAL A 24 5.41 11.96 -8.54
N GLU A 25 6.25 12.97 -8.29
CA GLU A 25 7.36 12.83 -7.37
C GLU A 25 6.84 12.76 -5.92
N LYS A 26 7.15 11.65 -5.23
CA LYS A 26 6.95 11.50 -3.80
C LYS A 26 8.33 11.39 -3.14
N SER A 27 8.70 12.41 -2.37
CA SER A 27 9.82 12.33 -1.44
C SER A 27 9.34 11.68 -0.14
N PHE A 28 9.98 10.58 0.24
CA PHE A 28 9.75 9.91 1.53
C PHE A 28 10.91 10.28 2.45
N LYS A 29 10.59 10.78 3.65
CA LYS A 29 11.61 10.98 4.68
C LYS A 29 11.86 9.63 5.33
N ASP A 30 13.06 9.10 5.17
CA ASP A 30 13.55 7.99 5.98
C ASP A 30 13.53 8.42 7.46
N ILE A 31 12.64 7.83 8.24
CA ILE A 31 12.69 7.95 9.70
C ILE A 31 13.56 6.79 10.18
N SER A 32 14.84 7.04 10.32
CA SER A 32 15.78 6.16 11.00
C SER A 32 15.39 6.04 12.48
N ASN A 33 14.72 4.93 12.79
CA ASN A 33 14.80 4.08 13.97
C ASN A 33 15.02 4.73 15.36
N GLU A 34 14.03 4.57 16.26
CA GLU A 34 14.11 3.82 17.53
C GLU A 34 13.06 4.30 18.52
N GLU A 35 11.92 3.60 18.61
CA GLU A 35 11.17 3.58 19.87
C GLU A 35 10.79 2.13 20.19
N LYS A 36 11.38 1.66 21.30
CA LYS A 36 11.05 0.40 21.97
C LYS A 36 9.57 0.44 22.36
N ALA A 37 8.78 -0.44 21.77
CA ALA A 37 7.38 -0.60 22.11
C ALA A 37 7.24 -1.24 23.51
N ASN A 38 6.82 -0.45 24.49
CA ASN A 38 5.98 -0.98 25.57
C ASN A 38 4.56 -1.19 25.01
N PRO A 39 3.85 -2.27 25.36
CA PRO A 39 2.49 -2.48 24.88
C PRO A 39 1.51 -1.62 25.70
N PRO A 40 0.61 -0.83 25.07
CA PRO A 40 -0.56 -0.32 25.77
C PRO A 40 -1.79 -1.17 25.44
N GLU A 41 -2.50 -1.45 26.52
CA GLU A 41 -3.79 -2.11 26.60
C GLU A 41 -4.88 -1.46 25.73
N LYS A 42 -5.72 -2.35 25.18
CA LYS A 42 -7.18 -2.27 25.10
C LYS A 42 -7.83 -0.87 24.96
N GLY A 43 -8.26 -0.60 23.72
CA GLY A 43 -9.51 0.09 23.41
C GLY A 43 -9.51 1.60 23.56
N GLU A 44 -9.37 2.31 22.44
CA GLU A 44 -9.97 3.63 22.23
C GLU A 44 -9.92 3.97 20.74
N GLU A 45 -11.09 4.12 20.11
CA GLU A 45 -11.24 4.62 18.76
C GLU A 45 -10.87 6.11 18.72
N LYS A 46 -9.62 6.40 18.33
CA LYS A 46 -9.13 7.76 18.05
C LYS A 46 -8.88 7.94 16.55
N PRO A 47 -8.92 9.19 16.06
CA PRO A 47 -9.47 9.55 14.76
C PRO A 47 -8.72 8.90 13.60
N LYS A 48 -9.45 8.70 12.49
CA LYS A 48 -8.95 8.15 11.22
C LYS A 48 -7.80 9.01 10.66
N ASN A 49 -6.62 8.88 11.23
CA ASN A 49 -5.42 9.48 10.72
C ASN A 49 -5.02 8.64 9.50
N GLN A 50 -5.42 9.09 8.32
CA GLN A 50 -5.18 8.38 7.05
C GLN A 50 -3.68 8.29 6.74
N ASP A 51 -2.90 9.22 7.29
CA ASP A 51 -1.43 9.24 7.21
C ASP A 51 -0.75 8.32 8.23
N ALA A 52 -1.51 7.64 9.10
CA ALA A 52 -0.93 6.64 10.00
C ALA A 52 -0.42 5.43 9.21
N LEU A 53 0.67 4.84 9.69
CA LEU A 53 1.23 3.62 9.12
C LEU A 53 0.27 2.43 9.29
N MET A 54 0.46 1.44 8.42
CA MET A 54 -0.27 0.18 8.43
C MET A 54 -0.14 -0.49 9.80
N THR A 55 -1.27 -0.94 10.35
CA THR A 55 -1.30 -1.62 11.64
C THR A 55 -0.89 -3.09 11.51
N ASP A 56 -0.42 -3.69 12.61
CA ASP A 56 -0.09 -5.12 12.63
C ASP A 56 -1.29 -6.01 12.29
N ALA A 57 -2.51 -5.56 12.58
CA ALA A 57 -3.72 -6.28 12.21
C ALA A 57 -3.92 -6.28 10.69
N GLN A 58 -3.73 -5.14 10.02
CA GLN A 58 -3.80 -5.04 8.56
C GLN A 58 -2.68 -5.84 7.89
N LYS A 59 -1.46 -5.74 8.41
CA LYS A 59 -0.32 -6.54 7.92
C LYS A 59 -0.65 -8.03 7.99
N ARG A 60 -1.04 -8.53 9.16
CA ARG A 60 -1.43 -9.94 9.34
C ARG A 60 -2.56 -10.36 8.40
N TYR A 61 -3.54 -9.48 8.20
CA TYR A 61 -4.66 -9.76 7.30
C TYR A 61 -4.19 -9.91 5.84
N LEU A 62 -3.34 -9.00 5.35
CA LEU A 62 -2.74 -9.10 4.01
C LEU A 62 -1.95 -10.40 3.82
N PHE A 63 -1.13 -10.78 4.81
CA PHE A 63 -0.41 -12.06 4.76
C PHE A 63 -1.35 -13.26 4.73
N ARG A 64 -2.47 -13.21 5.48
CA ARG A 64 -3.46 -14.28 5.45
C ARG A 64 -4.11 -14.44 4.08
N ILE A 65 -4.54 -13.34 3.45
CA ILE A 65 -5.09 -13.41 2.08
C ILE A 65 -4.06 -14.03 1.12
N LEU A 66 -2.79 -13.67 1.23
CA LEU A 66 -1.75 -14.23 0.38
C LEU A 66 -1.48 -15.72 0.67
N ALA A 67 -1.56 -16.14 1.94
CA ALA A 67 -1.46 -17.55 2.30
C ALA A 67 -2.63 -18.36 1.72
N ASP A 68 -3.85 -17.81 1.74
CA ASP A 68 -5.01 -18.41 1.08
C ASP A 68 -4.79 -18.54 -0.46
N GLN A 69 -3.94 -17.67 -1.04
CA GLN A 69 -3.46 -17.73 -2.43
C GLN A 69 -2.20 -18.59 -2.64
N GLY A 70 -1.76 -19.32 -1.62
CA GLY A 70 -0.57 -20.18 -1.66
C GLY A 70 0.78 -19.45 -1.62
N LYS A 71 0.83 -18.17 -1.21
CA LYS A 71 2.08 -17.41 -1.02
C LYS A 71 2.33 -17.22 0.45
N GLU A 72 3.46 -17.71 0.94
CA GLU A 72 3.81 -17.67 2.36
C GLU A 72 5.23 -17.14 2.60
N GLY A 73 5.54 -16.79 3.85
CA GLY A 73 6.88 -16.40 4.27
C GLY A 73 7.46 -15.21 3.48
N GLU A 74 8.68 -15.38 2.97
CA GLU A 74 9.37 -14.34 2.19
C GLU A 74 8.70 -14.05 0.85
N GLU A 75 8.07 -15.04 0.21
CA GLU A 75 7.37 -14.84 -1.05
C GLU A 75 6.21 -13.86 -0.89
N ALA A 76 5.41 -14.03 0.18
CA ALA A 76 4.33 -13.10 0.51
C ALA A 76 4.87 -11.70 0.84
N HIS A 77 5.99 -11.62 1.56
CA HIS A 77 6.61 -10.35 1.91
C HIS A 77 7.09 -9.58 0.68
N ASP A 78 7.80 -10.25 -0.24
CA ASP A 78 8.28 -9.65 -1.49
C ASP A 78 7.14 -9.29 -2.44
N TYR A 79 6.09 -10.11 -2.47
CA TYR A 79 4.88 -9.78 -3.22
C TYR A 79 4.23 -8.49 -2.70
N LEU A 80 4.07 -8.34 -1.37
CA LEU A 80 3.51 -7.13 -0.79
C LEU A 80 4.40 -5.91 -1.05
N LYS A 81 5.73 -6.04 -0.95
CA LYS A 81 6.66 -4.95 -1.28
C LYS A 81 6.50 -4.49 -2.72
N LYS A 82 6.41 -5.44 -3.67
CA LYS A 82 6.16 -5.14 -5.08
C LYS A 82 4.79 -4.51 -5.30
N LEU A 83 3.77 -5.02 -4.62
CA LEU A 83 2.39 -4.52 -4.72
C LEU A 83 2.28 -3.07 -4.25
N PHE A 84 2.96 -2.71 -3.15
CA PHE A 84 3.00 -1.34 -2.63
C PHE A 84 4.09 -0.48 -3.27
N SER A 85 5.00 -1.06 -4.06
CA SER A 85 6.18 -0.38 -4.62
C SER A 85 7.05 0.29 -3.54
N VAL A 86 7.29 -0.42 -2.43
CA VAL A 86 8.06 0.06 -1.27
C VAL A 86 9.26 -0.84 -0.99
N ASN A 87 10.28 -0.29 -0.33
CA ASN A 87 11.42 -1.07 0.13
C ASN A 87 11.10 -1.85 1.41
N SER A 88 10.20 -1.30 2.24
CA SER A 88 9.75 -1.87 3.50
C SER A 88 8.25 -1.75 3.67
N LEU A 89 7.59 -2.83 4.14
CA LEU A 89 6.16 -2.79 4.49
C LEU A 89 5.84 -1.82 5.65
N LYS A 90 6.86 -1.33 6.37
CA LYS A 90 6.70 -0.30 7.40
C LYS A 90 6.36 1.08 6.82
N GLU A 91 6.58 1.28 5.52
CA GLU A 91 6.31 2.55 4.81
C GLU A 91 4.85 2.66 4.35
N VAL A 92 4.09 1.57 4.42
CA VAL A 92 2.71 1.49 3.90
C VAL A 92 1.76 2.19 4.87
N THR A 93 0.88 3.04 4.36
CA THR A 93 -0.14 3.71 5.19
C THR A 93 -1.32 2.79 5.48
N LYS A 94 -2.07 3.12 6.55
CA LYS A 94 -3.32 2.45 6.92
C LYS A 94 -4.35 2.51 5.80
N LEU A 95 -4.40 3.63 5.07
CA LEU A 95 -5.31 3.82 3.95
C LEU A 95 -4.96 2.88 2.78
N GLU A 96 -3.69 2.88 2.35
CA GLU A 96 -3.21 2.01 1.26
C GLU A 96 -3.42 0.53 1.59
N ALA A 97 -3.13 0.13 2.83
CA ALA A 97 -3.38 -1.23 3.30
C ALA A 97 -4.89 -1.59 3.24
N SER A 98 -5.78 -0.69 3.68
CA SER A 98 -7.23 -0.92 3.67
C SER A 98 -7.77 -1.07 2.24
N GLN A 99 -7.39 -0.16 1.34
CA GLN A 99 -7.80 -0.20 -0.07
C GLN A 99 -7.30 -1.47 -0.76
N THR A 100 -6.08 -1.90 -0.43
CA THR A 100 -5.49 -3.11 -1.00
C THR A 100 -6.22 -4.36 -0.50
N ILE A 101 -6.56 -4.42 0.79
CA ILE A 101 -7.37 -5.50 1.37
C ILE A 101 -8.71 -5.61 0.63
N GLU A 102 -9.43 -4.50 0.47
CA GLU A 102 -10.72 -4.48 -0.24
C GLU A 102 -10.59 -4.94 -1.70
N ARG A 103 -9.51 -4.52 -2.38
CA ARG A 103 -9.23 -4.92 -3.76
C ARG A 103 -8.94 -6.42 -3.87
N LEU A 104 -8.16 -6.98 -2.95
CA LEU A 104 -7.83 -8.41 -2.96
C LEU A 104 -9.07 -9.27 -2.69
N LEU A 105 -9.88 -8.89 -1.70
CA LEU A 105 -11.13 -9.60 -1.39
C LEU A 105 -12.12 -9.56 -2.57
N SER A 106 -12.26 -8.39 -3.21
CA SER A 106 -13.14 -8.23 -4.39
C SER A 106 -12.69 -9.09 -5.57
N LYS A 107 -11.38 -9.28 -5.75
CA LYS A 107 -10.83 -10.06 -6.87
C LYS A 107 -11.07 -11.57 -6.71
N GLU A 108 -11.18 -12.04 -5.47
CA GLU A 108 -11.37 -13.47 -5.16
C GLU A 108 -12.84 -13.88 -5.07
N GLY A 109 -13.78 -12.94 -5.24
CA GLY A 109 -15.21 -13.24 -5.07
C GLY A 109 -15.57 -13.64 -3.64
N ILE A 110 -14.73 -13.27 -2.66
CA ILE A 110 -15.03 -13.44 -1.24
C ILE A 110 -15.99 -12.30 -0.86
N GLU A 111 -17.25 -12.42 -1.30
CA GLU A 111 -18.34 -11.68 -0.70
C GLU A 111 -18.50 -12.15 0.75
N ARG A 112 -18.66 -11.19 1.65
CA ARG A 112 -18.80 -11.42 3.09
C ARG A 112 -20.07 -12.17 3.46
#